data_AF-A0A1T5GR60-F1
#
_entry.id   AF-A0A1T5GR60-F1
#
_cell.length_a   1.000
_cell.length_b   1.000
_cell.length_c   1.000
_cell.angle_alpha   90.00
_cell.angle_beta   90.00
_cell.angle_gamma   90.00
#
_symmetry.space_group_name_H-M   'P 1'
#
loop_
_entity.id
_entity.type
_entity.pdbx_description
1 polymer ?
#
loop_
_entity_poly.entity_id
_entity_poly.type
_entity_poly.pdbx_seq_one_letter_code
_entity_poly.pdbx_strand_id
1 'polypeptide(L)'
;MKFNIQNGLMALVSLSLLLFASCKKVEHGIDEQIVSINQGTVSTIQVGKALKVNFISNLVSDFTFSIVKDSTSTEAFFSEQIVLDGNSKIVEKEFDIKSDDSWVGNALLKVSYQSGGQVINKFKAISFTESNPVMYIVGGSIGAGWSPELSIPMKLQSADSKTKFEIYEYIDITGGGFKFLPTNANWDGAYGKGATAGTLEATGGAGNLEAAVSGFYRIRMDAQALTYELLKTSWGIIGNATAGGWDADTDMSFSGGKGSYQWKIKATLSVGELKFRANDDWGINLGGALSGLTQDGANIKVESAGVYDIELNLLPSGYTAKLTKN
;
A
#
# COMPACT_ATOMS: atom_id res chain seq x y z
N MET A 1 97.88 -11.77 29.46
CA MET A 1 96.66 -11.35 30.20
C MET A 1 95.45 -12.03 29.59
N LYS A 2 95.14 -13.25 30.04
CA LYS A 2 93.80 -13.85 30.19
C LYS A 2 94.03 -15.16 30.93
N PHE A 3 93.43 -15.24 32.12
CA PHE A 3 93.67 -16.25 33.14
C PHE A 3 93.13 -17.62 32.72
N ASN A 4 93.87 -18.65 33.13
CA ASN A 4 93.49 -20.05 33.22
C ASN A 4 92.92 -20.34 34.64
N ILE A 5 92.39 -21.56 34.86
CA ILE A 5 92.01 -22.28 36.12
C ILE A 5 90.54 -22.77 36.06
N GLN A 6 90.30 -24.03 35.64
CA GLN A 6 90.05 -25.26 36.46
C GLN A 6 88.61 -25.31 37.05
N ASN A 7 87.88 -26.41 37.28
CA ASN A 7 88.10 -27.87 37.31
C ASN A 7 86.71 -28.56 37.47
N GLY A 8 86.65 -29.89 37.22
CA GLY A 8 85.69 -30.84 37.83
C GLY A 8 84.54 -31.29 36.91
N LEU A 9 84.57 -32.46 36.25
CA LEU A 9 84.56 -33.87 36.70
C LEU A 9 83.19 -34.37 37.25
N MET A 10 82.76 -35.49 36.66
CA MET A 10 81.67 -36.43 37.03
C MET A 10 80.23 -36.02 36.66
N ALA A 11 79.31 -36.92 36.27
CA ALA A 11 79.32 -38.29 35.74
C ALA A 11 77.82 -38.68 35.55
N LEU A 12 77.54 -39.66 34.68
CA LEU A 12 76.27 -40.41 34.56
C LEU A 12 75.04 -39.61 34.05
N VAL A 13 74.07 -40.11 33.27
CA VAL A 13 73.72 -41.42 32.69
C VAL A 13 72.58 -41.14 31.69
N SER A 14 72.76 -41.52 30.43
CA SER A 14 71.91 -42.47 29.69
C SER A 14 70.64 -41.97 29.01
N LEU A 15 70.52 -42.46 27.77
CA LEU A 15 69.33 -43.04 27.14
C LEU A 15 68.23 -42.08 26.65
N SER A 16 68.39 -41.77 25.37
CA SER A 16 67.36 -41.57 24.34
C SER A 16 66.00 -42.21 24.63
N LEU A 17 64.95 -41.38 24.67
CA LEU A 17 63.57 -41.77 24.38
C LEU A 17 62.84 -40.65 23.63
N LEU A 18 61.96 -41.08 22.71
CA LEU A 18 61.30 -40.33 21.64
C LEU A 18 60.68 -38.98 22.04
N LEU A 19 60.89 -37.96 21.20
CA LEU A 19 60.01 -36.79 21.11
C LEU A 19 59.37 -36.77 19.72
N PHE A 20 58.10 -37.17 19.69
CA PHE A 20 57.20 -36.81 18.59
C PHE A 20 57.10 -35.28 18.53
N ALA A 21 57.40 -34.71 17.36
CA ALA A 21 57.04 -33.34 17.06
C ALA A 21 55.51 -33.22 17.03
N SER A 22 54.92 -32.84 18.17
CA SER A 22 53.55 -32.33 18.18
C SER A 22 53.61 -30.92 17.60
N CYS A 23 53.37 -30.80 16.29
CA CYS A 23 52.88 -29.55 15.72
C CYS A 23 51.57 -29.24 16.43
N LYS A 24 51.60 -28.31 17.39
CA LYS A 24 50.40 -27.73 17.98
C LYS A 24 49.70 -26.99 16.85
N LYS A 25 48.67 -27.61 16.27
CA LYS A 25 47.75 -26.96 15.34
C LYS A 25 47.16 -25.77 16.10
N VAL A 26 47.59 -24.55 15.75
CA VAL A 26 46.90 -23.35 16.20
C VAL A 26 45.64 -23.27 15.35
N GLU A 27 44.55 -23.85 15.87
CA GLU A 27 43.23 -23.58 15.32
C GLU A 27 42.86 -22.15 15.73
N HIS A 28 43.04 -21.21 14.80
CA HIS A 28 42.39 -19.90 14.88
C HIS A 28 40.91 -20.06 14.52
N GLY A 29 40.16 -20.71 15.40
CA GLY A 29 38.71 -20.59 15.43
C GLY A 29 38.33 -19.63 16.54
N ILE A 30 38.51 -18.32 16.33
CA ILE A 30 37.71 -17.39 17.13
C ILE A 30 36.31 -17.46 16.55
N ASP A 31 35.49 -18.18 17.28
CA ASP A 31 34.06 -18.27 17.11
C ASP A 31 33.51 -16.84 17.35
N GLU A 32 33.44 -16.04 16.28
CA GLU A 32 33.19 -14.60 16.37
C GLU A 32 31.71 -14.32 16.64
N GLN A 33 31.45 -13.46 17.64
CA GLN A 33 30.11 -12.97 17.95
C GLN A 33 29.69 -12.01 16.84
N ILE A 34 28.64 -12.36 16.10
CA ILE A 34 28.18 -11.56 14.97
C ILE A 34 26.66 -11.51 14.93
N VAL A 35 26.14 -10.32 14.62
CA VAL A 35 24.78 -10.13 14.11
C VAL A 35 24.89 -9.35 12.81
N SER A 36 24.04 -9.64 11.85
CA SER A 36 23.90 -8.86 10.61
C SER A 36 22.47 -8.93 10.09
N ILE A 37 22.10 -7.93 9.28
CA ILE A 37 20.83 -7.93 8.57
C ILE A 37 21.04 -8.62 7.23
N ASN A 38 20.21 -9.61 6.94
CA ASN A 38 20.25 -10.37 5.70
C ASN A 38 20.08 -9.44 4.48
N GLN A 39 20.78 -9.74 3.39
CA GLN A 39 20.65 -9.00 2.13
C GLN A 39 19.23 -9.06 1.54
N GLY A 40 18.47 -10.13 1.80
CA GLY A 40 17.07 -10.29 1.38
C GLY A 40 16.05 -9.40 2.10
N THR A 41 16.41 -8.75 3.23
CA THR A 41 15.55 -7.73 3.84
C THR A 41 15.29 -6.60 2.83
N VAL A 42 14.05 -6.16 2.68
CA VAL A 42 13.70 -5.11 1.70
C VAL A 42 14.48 -3.81 1.94
N SER A 43 14.76 -3.08 0.85
CA SER A 43 15.40 -1.75 0.89
C SER A 43 14.41 -0.60 0.80
N THR A 44 13.13 -0.89 0.60
CA THR A 44 12.07 0.12 0.49
C THR A 44 10.79 -0.44 1.08
N ILE A 45 10.05 0.37 1.85
CA ILE A 45 8.77 0.00 2.45
C ILE A 45 7.88 1.24 2.65
N GLN A 46 6.56 1.07 2.57
CA GLN A 46 5.63 2.13 2.95
C GLN A 46 5.53 2.24 4.48
N VAL A 47 5.45 3.46 5.01
CA VAL A 47 5.09 3.66 6.42
C VAL A 47 3.72 3.00 6.70
N GLY A 48 3.53 2.46 7.90
CA GLY A 48 2.31 1.71 8.25
C GLY A 48 2.28 0.25 7.76
N LYS A 49 3.26 -0.23 6.99
CA LYS A 49 3.38 -1.66 6.64
C LYS A 49 4.35 -2.37 7.58
N ALA A 50 4.03 -3.61 7.92
CA ALA A 50 4.91 -4.45 8.73
C ALA A 50 6.25 -4.72 8.01
N LEU A 51 7.36 -4.43 8.69
CA LEU A 51 8.71 -4.64 8.19
C LEU A 51 9.20 -6.01 8.63
N LYS A 52 9.39 -6.91 7.67
CA LYS A 52 10.06 -8.19 7.89
C LYS A 52 11.57 -8.02 7.77
N VAL A 53 12.30 -8.33 8.85
CA VAL A 53 13.76 -8.32 8.87
C VAL A 53 14.27 -9.70 9.20
N ASN A 54 15.14 -10.19 8.31
CA ASN A 54 15.89 -11.40 8.52
C ASN A 54 17.25 -11.05 9.13
N PHE A 55 17.54 -11.58 10.31
CA PHE A 55 18.81 -11.44 11.00
C PHE A 55 19.63 -12.72 10.85
N ILE A 56 20.95 -12.57 10.73
CA ILE A 56 21.91 -13.68 10.79
C ILE A 56 22.76 -13.45 12.04
N SER A 57 22.80 -14.44 12.93
CA SER A 57 23.51 -14.37 14.20
C SER A 57 24.46 -15.54 14.40
N ASN A 58 25.54 -15.33 15.16
CA ASN A 58 26.44 -16.36 15.65
C ASN A 58 26.91 -15.96 17.04
N LEU A 59 26.73 -16.84 18.03
CA LEU A 59 27.26 -16.67 19.39
C LEU A 59 26.84 -15.36 20.09
N VAL A 60 25.66 -14.86 19.74
CA VAL A 60 25.03 -13.70 20.34
C VAL A 60 23.69 -14.14 20.92
N SER A 61 23.45 -13.81 22.20
CA SER A 61 22.21 -14.14 22.92
C SER A 61 21.14 -13.08 22.78
N ASP A 62 21.54 -11.83 22.53
CA ASP A 62 20.63 -10.70 22.38
C ASP A 62 21.29 -9.56 21.59
N PHE A 63 20.46 -8.73 21.00
CA PHE A 63 20.87 -7.51 20.31
C PHE A 63 19.72 -6.51 20.28
N THR A 64 20.04 -5.24 20.09
CA THR A 64 19.03 -4.20 19.85
C THR A 64 18.86 -4.00 18.36
N PHE A 65 17.62 -4.06 17.89
CA PHE A 65 17.25 -3.61 16.55
C PHE A 65 16.64 -2.22 16.63
N SER A 66 17.07 -1.32 15.77
CA SER A 66 16.54 0.04 15.71
C SER A 66 16.40 0.53 14.27
N ILE A 67 15.53 1.52 14.08
CA ILE A 67 15.43 2.29 12.83
C ILE A 67 15.87 3.71 13.17
N VAL A 68 16.90 4.20 12.50
CA VAL A 68 17.51 5.51 12.76
C VAL A 68 17.59 6.32 11.48
N LYS A 69 17.59 7.65 11.58
CA LYS A 69 17.68 8.53 10.41
C LYS A 69 19.02 8.38 9.69
N ASP A 70 20.11 8.30 10.46
CA ASP A 70 21.47 8.12 9.97
C ASP A 70 22.36 7.45 11.03
N SER A 71 23.62 7.18 10.68
CA SER A 71 24.57 6.48 11.56
C SER A 71 25.00 7.28 12.79
N THR A 72 24.70 8.58 12.84
CA THR A 72 25.05 9.49 13.94
C THR A 72 23.88 9.79 14.88
N SER A 73 22.68 9.34 14.50
CA SER A 73 21.45 9.59 15.24
C SER A 73 21.50 8.97 16.64
N THR A 74 21.21 9.79 17.65
CA THR A 74 21.11 9.36 19.06
C THR A 74 19.71 8.89 19.42
N GLU A 75 18.69 9.34 18.68
CA GLU A 75 17.31 8.87 18.79
C GLU A 75 16.98 7.92 17.64
N ALA A 76 16.11 6.96 17.95
CA ALA A 76 15.61 6.01 16.98
C ALA A 76 14.13 6.26 16.74
N PHE A 77 13.72 6.16 15.48
CA PHE A 77 12.32 6.08 15.08
C PHE A 77 11.64 4.87 15.72
N PHE A 78 12.36 3.75 15.75
CA PHE A 78 11.94 2.49 16.35
C PHE A 78 13.11 1.86 17.09
N SER A 79 12.85 1.20 18.23
CA SER A 79 13.85 0.37 18.89
C SER A 79 13.22 -0.77 19.66
N GLU A 80 13.76 -1.97 19.51
CA GLU A 80 13.33 -3.18 20.22
C GLU A 80 14.54 -4.04 20.61
N GLN A 81 14.53 -4.56 21.82
CA GLN A 81 15.52 -5.54 22.28
C GLN A 81 15.09 -6.94 21.84
N ILE A 82 15.94 -7.63 21.10
CA ILE A 82 15.68 -8.98 20.59
C ILE A 82 16.53 -9.96 21.38
N VAL A 83 15.86 -10.92 22.02
CA VAL A 83 16.49 -12.05 22.70
C VAL A 83 16.38 -13.27 21.79
N LEU A 84 17.48 -14.01 21.67
CA LEU A 84 17.60 -15.21 20.85
C LEU A 84 17.55 -16.45 21.73
N ASP A 85 16.69 -17.39 21.37
CA ASP A 85 16.64 -18.70 22.02
C ASP A 85 17.76 -19.59 21.45
N GLY A 86 18.69 -20.01 22.31
CA GLY A 86 19.81 -20.89 21.94
C GLY A 86 20.77 -20.31 20.88
N ASN A 87 21.49 -21.19 20.18
CA ASN A 87 22.48 -20.80 19.15
C ASN A 87 21.80 -20.52 17.77
N SER A 88 20.76 -19.69 17.76
CA SER A 88 20.03 -19.36 16.54
C SER A 88 20.93 -18.69 15.49
N LYS A 89 20.85 -19.15 14.23
CA LYS A 89 21.71 -18.68 13.12
C LYS A 89 21.02 -17.72 12.15
N ILE A 90 19.72 -17.91 11.92
CA ILE A 90 18.87 -17.03 11.11
C ILE A 90 17.56 -16.86 11.86
N VAL A 91 17.12 -15.61 12.04
CA VAL A 91 15.87 -15.28 12.72
C VAL A 91 15.13 -14.25 11.88
N GLU A 92 13.89 -14.56 11.50
CA GLU A 92 12.96 -13.58 10.93
C GLU A 92 12.14 -12.95 12.05
N LYS A 93 12.01 -11.63 12.03
CA LYS A 93 11.07 -10.89 12.86
C LYS A 93 10.26 -9.94 11.99
N GLU A 94 9.02 -9.74 12.37
CA GLU A 94 8.11 -8.78 11.77
C GLU A 94 7.89 -7.64 12.78
N PHE A 95 8.06 -6.40 12.32
CA PHE A 95 7.92 -5.20 13.14
C PHE A 95 6.82 -4.31 12.57
N ASP A 96 5.85 -3.94 13.41
CA ASP A 96 4.81 -2.99 13.03
C ASP A 96 5.39 -1.58 12.94
N ILE A 97 5.60 -1.12 11.70
CA ILE A 97 6.06 0.25 11.45
C ILE A 97 4.86 1.18 11.60
N LYS A 98 5.00 2.19 12.45
CA LYS A 98 3.99 3.23 12.61
C LYS A 98 3.70 3.90 11.26
N SER A 99 2.43 4.18 10.99
CA SER A 99 2.04 5.06 9.89
C SER A 99 2.34 6.50 10.29
N ASP A 100 3.59 6.93 10.12
CA ASP A 100 4.07 8.26 10.49
C ASP A 100 4.84 8.88 9.32
N ASP A 101 4.25 9.88 8.68
CA ASP A 101 4.82 10.53 7.49
C ASP A 101 6.16 11.22 7.79
N SER A 102 6.49 11.50 9.06
CA SER A 102 7.80 12.04 9.43
C SER A 102 8.97 11.07 9.18
N TRP A 103 8.68 9.79 8.97
CA TRP A 103 9.69 8.76 8.68
C TRP A 103 10.00 8.67 7.19
N VAL A 104 9.17 9.29 6.33
CA VAL A 104 9.33 9.23 4.88
C VAL A 104 10.69 9.80 4.47
N GLY A 105 11.41 9.02 3.65
CA GLY A 105 12.77 9.33 3.23
C GLY A 105 13.74 8.20 3.55
N ASN A 106 15.03 8.50 3.46
CA ASN A 106 16.09 7.54 3.72
C ASN A 106 16.34 7.39 5.22
N ALA A 107 16.57 6.15 5.64
CA ALA A 107 16.89 5.75 6.99
C ALA A 107 17.86 4.56 6.99
N LEU A 108 18.30 4.15 8.18
CA LEU A 108 19.10 2.96 8.39
C LEU A 108 18.41 2.01 9.36
N LEU A 109 18.32 0.75 8.95
CA LEU A 109 18.13 -0.37 9.86
C LEU A 109 19.44 -0.59 10.62
N LYS A 110 19.41 -0.57 11.94
CA LYS A 110 20.57 -0.69 12.81
C LYS A 110 20.43 -1.93 13.68
N VAL A 111 21.49 -2.73 13.77
CA VAL A 111 21.65 -3.74 14.82
C VAL A 111 22.83 -3.36 15.71
N SER A 112 22.64 -3.44 17.03
CA SER A 112 23.64 -3.15 18.05
C SER A 112 23.80 -4.35 18.98
N TYR A 113 25.01 -4.87 19.14
CA TYR A 113 25.29 -6.06 19.95
C TYR A 113 26.69 -6.01 20.58
N GLN A 114 26.94 -6.82 21.60
CA GLN A 114 28.27 -6.94 22.23
C GLN A 114 29.13 -7.98 21.51
N SER A 115 30.38 -7.65 21.22
CA SER A 115 31.39 -8.59 20.75
C SER A 115 32.75 -8.26 21.37
N GLY A 116 33.37 -9.21 22.07
CA GLY A 116 34.70 -9.00 22.67
C GLY A 116 34.77 -7.83 23.66
N GLY A 117 33.67 -7.51 24.35
CA GLY A 117 33.57 -6.38 25.27
C GLY A 117 33.33 -5.01 24.60
N GLN A 118 33.08 -4.98 23.30
CA GLN A 118 32.76 -3.77 22.54
C GLN A 118 31.34 -3.80 21.99
N VAL A 119 30.72 -2.62 21.90
CA VAL A 119 29.45 -2.43 21.18
C VAL A 119 29.74 -2.37 19.69
N ILE A 120 29.19 -3.32 18.95
CA ILE A 120 29.25 -3.36 17.49
C ILE A 120 27.92 -2.88 16.91
N ASN A 121 28.00 -1.94 15.97
CA ASN A 121 26.85 -1.45 15.21
C ASN A 121 26.98 -1.88 13.75
N LYS A 122 25.90 -2.40 13.17
CA LYS A 122 25.79 -2.62 11.73
C LYS A 122 24.54 -2.00 11.16
N PHE A 123 24.64 -1.55 9.92
CA PHE A 123 23.60 -0.78 9.25
C PHE A 123 23.21 -1.42 7.92
N LYS A 124 21.93 -1.25 7.57
CA LYS A 124 21.42 -1.50 6.22
C LYS A 124 20.52 -0.32 5.82
N ALA A 125 20.73 0.22 4.63
CA ALA A 125 19.89 1.29 4.11
C ALA A 125 18.45 0.81 3.87
N ILE A 126 17.49 1.67 4.18
CA ILE A 126 16.08 1.51 3.86
C ILE A 126 15.50 2.88 3.48
N SER A 127 14.56 2.88 2.53
CA SER A 127 13.77 4.06 2.20
C SER A 127 12.31 3.84 2.61
N PHE A 128 11.79 4.71 3.46
CA PHE A 128 10.38 4.75 3.78
C PHE A 128 9.65 5.63 2.77
N THR A 129 8.61 5.09 2.17
CA THR A 129 7.72 5.83 1.27
C THR A 129 6.40 6.12 1.97
N GLU A 130 5.68 7.12 1.50
CA GLU A 130 4.34 7.43 1.99
C GLU A 130 3.43 6.20 1.89
N SER A 131 2.54 6.06 2.88
CA SER A 131 1.45 5.09 2.77
C SER A 131 0.52 5.53 1.63
N ASN A 132 0.03 4.56 0.86
CA ASN A 132 -1.09 4.86 -0.02
C ASN A 132 -2.34 4.91 0.87
N PRO A 133 -2.96 6.09 1.03
CA PRO A 133 -4.17 6.19 1.82
C PRO A 133 -5.25 5.32 1.18
N VAL A 134 -5.97 4.58 2.02
CA VAL A 134 -7.09 3.75 1.60
C VAL A 134 -8.35 4.23 2.28
N MET A 135 -9.46 4.14 1.55
CA MET A 135 -10.78 4.37 2.08
C MET A 135 -11.72 3.40 1.40
N TYR A 136 -12.64 2.86 2.17
CA TYR A 136 -13.65 1.93 1.70
C TYR A 136 -15.04 2.52 1.93
N ILE A 137 -16.00 2.13 1.11
CA ILE A 137 -17.41 2.39 1.35
C ILE A 137 -18.13 1.08 1.71
N VAL A 138 -19.00 1.14 2.71
CA VAL A 138 -19.75 0.00 3.24
C VAL A 138 -21.18 0.44 3.54
N GLY A 139 -22.18 -0.41 3.36
CA GLY A 139 -23.56 -0.06 3.69
C GLY A 139 -24.61 -0.94 3.03
N GLY A 140 -25.77 -1.05 3.66
CA GLY A 140 -26.91 -1.78 3.11
C GLY A 140 -27.51 -1.13 1.86
N SER A 141 -27.26 0.17 1.64
CA SER A 141 -27.69 0.88 0.43
C SER A 141 -26.84 0.62 -0.80
N ILE A 142 -25.69 -0.06 -0.67
CA ILE A 142 -24.75 -0.38 -1.75
C ILE A 142 -24.47 -1.89 -1.83
N GLY A 143 -23.65 -2.32 -2.81
CA GLY A 143 -23.36 -3.74 -3.04
C GLY A 143 -22.67 -4.46 -1.87
N ALA A 144 -21.91 -3.73 -1.04
CA ALA A 144 -21.14 -4.30 0.07
C ALA A 144 -22.00 -4.84 1.23
N GLY A 145 -23.20 -4.29 1.45
CA GLY A 145 -23.92 -4.51 2.70
C GLY A 145 -23.18 -3.93 3.91
N TRP A 146 -23.61 -4.27 5.13
CA TRP A 146 -23.00 -3.82 6.40
C TRP A 146 -21.81 -4.70 6.84
N SER A 147 -21.01 -5.17 5.88
CA SER A 147 -19.90 -6.11 6.07
C SER A 147 -18.57 -5.41 5.72
N PRO A 148 -17.73 -5.03 6.71
CA PRO A 148 -16.44 -4.38 6.46
C PRO A 148 -15.55 -5.16 5.48
N GLU A 149 -15.54 -6.49 5.57
CA GLU A 149 -14.75 -7.37 4.72
C GLU A 149 -15.21 -7.38 3.25
N LEU A 150 -16.46 -6.99 2.99
CA LEU A 150 -17.02 -6.80 1.65
C LEU A 150 -17.06 -5.32 1.23
N SER A 151 -16.51 -4.41 2.04
CA SER A 151 -16.45 -2.99 1.71
C SER A 151 -15.65 -2.75 0.43
N ILE A 152 -16.06 -1.74 -0.33
CA ILE A 152 -15.55 -1.50 -1.68
C ILE A 152 -14.50 -0.39 -1.61
N PRO A 153 -13.27 -0.60 -2.13
CA PRO A 153 -12.23 0.42 -2.10
C PRO A 153 -12.59 1.60 -2.99
N MET A 154 -12.40 2.80 -2.46
CA MET A 154 -12.52 4.06 -3.18
C MET A 154 -11.21 4.42 -3.88
N LYS A 155 -11.30 5.16 -4.98
CA LYS A 155 -10.13 5.73 -5.67
C LYS A 155 -9.76 7.06 -5.05
N LEU A 156 -8.51 7.49 -5.23
CA LEU A 156 -8.13 8.86 -4.94
C LEU A 156 -8.68 9.79 -6.02
N GLN A 157 -9.13 10.99 -5.62
CA GLN A 157 -9.62 12.00 -6.58
C GLN A 157 -8.52 12.53 -7.51
N SER A 158 -7.26 12.41 -7.11
CA SER A 158 -6.08 12.73 -7.91
C SER A 158 -4.89 11.88 -7.43
N ALA A 159 -3.87 11.70 -8.27
CA ALA A 159 -2.73 10.84 -7.95
C ALA A 159 -1.90 11.30 -6.74
N ASP A 160 -1.95 12.60 -6.43
CA ASP A 160 -1.28 13.26 -5.31
C ASP A 160 -2.16 13.39 -4.06
N SER A 161 -3.47 13.10 -4.17
CA SER A 161 -4.39 13.21 -3.05
C SER A 161 -4.01 12.27 -1.91
N LYS A 162 -4.08 12.79 -0.67
CA LYS A 162 -3.87 12.00 0.55
C LYS A 162 -5.13 11.70 1.35
N THR A 163 -6.17 12.49 1.15
CA THR A 163 -7.36 12.50 2.02
C THR A 163 -8.67 12.49 1.24
N LYS A 164 -8.61 12.73 -0.07
CA LYS A 164 -9.79 12.87 -0.94
C LYS A 164 -9.98 11.64 -1.79
N PHE A 165 -11.15 11.04 -1.66
CA PHE A 165 -11.52 9.80 -2.32
C PHE A 165 -12.80 9.96 -3.13
N GLU A 166 -12.96 9.11 -4.14
CA GLU A 166 -14.17 9.02 -4.94
C GLU A 166 -14.51 7.60 -5.37
N ILE A 167 -15.80 7.36 -5.59
CA ILE A 167 -16.33 6.11 -6.15
C ILE A 167 -17.64 6.40 -6.88
N TYR A 168 -17.99 5.54 -7.84
CA TYR A 168 -19.33 5.49 -8.39
C TYR A 168 -20.08 4.28 -7.84
N GLU A 169 -21.30 4.52 -7.37
CA GLU A 169 -22.12 3.50 -6.73
C GLU A 169 -23.60 3.71 -7.08
N TYR A 170 -24.35 2.60 -7.18
CA TYR A 170 -25.80 2.68 -7.13
C TYR A 170 -26.25 2.69 -5.67
N ILE A 171 -26.94 3.75 -5.26
CA ILE A 171 -27.53 3.88 -3.93
C ILE A 171 -29.00 3.50 -4.01
N ASP A 172 -29.40 2.53 -3.21
CA ASP A 172 -30.79 2.17 -2.94
C ASP A 172 -31.18 2.65 -1.54
N ILE A 173 -32.09 3.62 -1.48
CA ILE A 173 -32.48 4.24 -0.21
C ILE A 173 -33.16 3.28 0.78
N THR A 174 -33.65 2.14 0.31
CA THR A 174 -34.26 1.12 1.19
C THR A 174 -33.22 0.34 2.01
N GLY A 175 -31.93 0.49 1.69
CA GLY A 175 -30.82 -0.21 2.34
C GLY A 175 -30.31 0.39 3.66
N GLY A 176 -30.93 1.47 4.16
CA GLY A 176 -30.59 2.05 5.46
C GLY A 176 -29.26 2.83 5.50
N GLY A 177 -28.70 3.18 4.33
CA GLY A 177 -27.54 4.05 4.19
C GLY A 177 -26.20 3.34 4.02
N PHE A 178 -25.13 4.12 4.19
CA PHE A 178 -23.74 3.69 4.08
C PHE A 178 -22.82 4.50 5.01
N LYS A 179 -21.55 4.08 5.11
CA LYS A 179 -20.46 4.71 5.85
C LYS A 179 -19.15 4.55 5.06
N PHE A 180 -18.12 5.27 5.50
CA PHE A 180 -16.75 5.06 5.01
C PHE A 180 -15.88 4.42 6.09
N LEU A 181 -14.94 3.56 5.68
CA LEU A 181 -14.01 2.88 6.57
C LEU A 181 -12.57 3.13 6.14
N PRO A 182 -11.65 3.48 7.06
CA PRO A 182 -10.22 3.53 6.76
C PRO A 182 -9.57 2.14 6.67
N THR A 183 -10.32 1.08 7.01
CA THR A 183 -9.91 -0.33 6.96
C THR A 183 -11.08 -1.19 6.49
N ASN A 184 -10.82 -2.31 5.84
CA ASN A 184 -11.84 -3.29 5.47
C ASN A 184 -11.94 -4.46 6.47
N ALA A 185 -11.34 -4.34 7.66
CA ALA A 185 -11.36 -5.40 8.68
C ALA A 185 -12.46 -5.21 9.73
N ASN A 186 -12.75 -3.97 10.10
CA ASN A 186 -13.63 -3.64 11.22
C ASN A 186 -14.18 -2.21 11.09
N TRP A 187 -14.81 -1.70 12.14
CA TRP A 187 -15.43 -0.37 12.20
C TRP A 187 -14.53 0.71 12.81
N ASP A 188 -13.26 0.40 13.09
CA ASP A 188 -12.35 1.33 13.76
C ASP A 188 -12.07 2.53 12.86
N GLY A 189 -12.25 3.73 13.42
CA GLY A 189 -12.06 4.99 12.66
C GLY A 189 -13.08 5.22 11.55
N ALA A 190 -14.23 4.54 11.56
CA ALA A 190 -15.28 4.75 10.56
C ALA A 190 -15.77 6.21 10.53
N TYR A 191 -16.16 6.65 9.34
CA TYR A 191 -16.76 7.96 9.09
C TYR A 191 -18.24 7.78 8.79
N GLY A 192 -19.08 8.52 9.50
CA GLY A 192 -20.52 8.55 9.29
C GLY A 192 -21.06 9.97 9.16
N LYS A 193 -22.37 10.11 9.34
CA LYS A 193 -23.11 11.36 9.22
C LYS A 193 -22.66 12.39 10.27
N GLY A 194 -22.20 13.55 9.81
CA GLY A 194 -21.91 14.69 10.65
C GLY A 194 -23.14 15.50 11.05
N ALA A 195 -22.92 16.56 11.82
CA ALA A 195 -23.98 17.39 12.39
C ALA A 195 -24.80 18.16 11.34
N THR A 196 -24.19 18.49 10.20
CA THR A 196 -24.84 19.19 9.09
C THR A 196 -24.72 18.41 7.77
N ALA A 197 -25.63 18.66 6.83
CA ALA A 197 -25.59 18.01 5.52
C ALA A 197 -24.24 18.28 4.83
N GLY A 198 -23.67 17.24 4.22
CA GLY A 198 -22.35 17.30 3.58
C GLY A 198 -21.15 17.19 4.53
N THR A 199 -21.36 17.05 5.85
CA THR A 199 -20.26 16.85 6.82
C THR A 199 -20.19 15.41 7.33
N LEU A 200 -18.99 15.02 7.77
CA LEU A 200 -18.68 13.72 8.32
C LEU A 200 -18.34 13.82 9.80
N GLU A 201 -18.60 12.73 10.53
CA GLU A 201 -18.10 12.52 11.89
C GLU A 201 -17.23 11.26 11.92
N ALA A 202 -15.99 11.39 12.40
CA ALA A 202 -14.99 10.31 12.43
C ALA A 202 -15.12 9.46 13.71
N THR A 203 -16.26 8.78 13.87
CA THR A 203 -16.49 7.84 14.96
C THR A 203 -17.37 6.68 14.51
N GLY A 204 -17.09 5.48 15.03
CA GLY A 204 -17.90 4.28 14.77
C GLY A 204 -19.38 4.46 15.14
N GLY A 205 -19.68 5.31 16.13
CA GLY A 205 -21.03 5.62 16.60
C GLY A 205 -21.81 6.63 15.73
N ALA A 206 -21.19 7.24 14.72
CA ALA A 206 -21.85 8.22 13.87
C ALA A 206 -23.04 7.59 13.14
N GLY A 207 -24.05 8.41 12.78
CA GLY A 207 -25.18 7.94 11.99
C GLY A 207 -24.78 7.48 10.58
N ASN A 208 -25.70 6.86 9.86
CA ASN A 208 -25.47 6.46 8.47
C ASN A 208 -25.64 7.65 7.51
N LEU A 209 -24.85 7.65 6.44
CA LEU A 209 -25.03 8.56 5.30
C LEU A 209 -26.15 8.01 4.41
N GLU A 210 -27.02 8.89 3.93
CA GLU A 210 -28.21 8.54 3.17
C GLU A 210 -28.35 9.47 1.96
N ALA A 211 -28.79 8.92 0.83
CA ALA A 211 -29.22 9.71 -0.31
C ALA A 211 -30.72 9.98 -0.23
N ALA A 212 -31.19 11.09 -0.80
CA ALA A 212 -32.61 11.44 -0.80
C ALA A 212 -33.45 10.53 -1.71
N VAL A 213 -32.87 10.00 -2.79
CA VAL A 213 -33.55 9.14 -3.76
C VAL A 213 -32.62 8.04 -4.25
N SER A 214 -33.17 6.92 -4.70
CA SER A 214 -32.36 5.90 -5.34
C SER A 214 -31.79 6.39 -6.67
N GLY A 215 -30.61 5.91 -7.03
CA GLY A 215 -29.96 6.29 -8.28
C GLY A 215 -28.49 5.93 -8.32
N PHE A 216 -27.85 6.27 -9.44
CA PHE A 216 -26.42 6.11 -9.64
C PHE A 216 -25.70 7.41 -9.28
N TYR A 217 -24.72 7.34 -8.39
CA TYR A 217 -24.06 8.49 -7.81
C TYR A 217 -22.56 8.44 -8.02
N ARG A 218 -21.96 9.62 -8.26
CA ARG A 218 -20.57 9.87 -7.89
C ARG A 218 -20.56 10.29 -6.42
N ILE A 219 -19.83 9.55 -5.60
CA ILE A 219 -19.65 9.80 -4.18
C ILE A 219 -18.23 10.27 -3.96
N ARG A 220 -18.06 11.41 -3.30
CA ARG A 220 -16.76 11.97 -2.93
C ARG A 220 -16.70 12.19 -1.43
N MET A 221 -15.51 12.02 -0.86
CA MET A 221 -15.26 12.38 0.54
C MET A 221 -13.87 12.99 0.74
N ASP A 222 -13.72 13.83 1.75
CA ASP A 222 -12.45 14.37 2.23
C ASP A 222 -12.28 14.05 3.72
N ALA A 223 -11.31 13.19 4.03
CA ALA A 223 -11.06 12.70 5.38
C ALA A 223 -10.46 13.77 6.30
N GLN A 224 -9.81 14.80 5.72
CA GLN A 224 -9.22 15.90 6.48
C GLN A 224 -10.25 17.02 6.69
N ALA A 225 -10.99 17.39 5.65
CA ALA A 225 -12.03 18.42 5.77
C ALA A 225 -13.30 17.89 6.47
N LEU A 226 -13.43 16.57 6.65
CA LEU A 226 -14.61 15.90 7.16
C LEU A 226 -15.88 16.26 6.37
N THR A 227 -15.79 16.13 5.05
CA THR A 227 -16.91 16.43 4.14
C THR A 227 -17.16 15.29 3.16
N TYR A 228 -18.38 15.24 2.63
CA TYR A 228 -18.75 14.36 1.55
C TYR A 228 -19.72 15.03 0.57
N GLU A 229 -19.76 14.52 -0.65
CA GLU A 229 -20.64 14.97 -1.73
C GLU A 229 -21.31 13.75 -2.36
N LEU A 230 -22.63 13.85 -2.59
CA LEU A 230 -23.40 12.89 -3.36
C LEU A 230 -23.94 13.59 -4.60
N LEU A 231 -23.35 13.29 -5.76
CA LEU A 231 -23.80 13.79 -7.05
C LEU A 231 -24.52 12.66 -7.80
N LYS A 232 -25.85 12.77 -7.94
CA LYS A 232 -26.60 11.85 -8.81
C LYS A 232 -26.18 12.08 -10.26
N THR A 233 -25.99 11.00 -11.01
CA THR A 233 -25.54 11.06 -12.41
C THR A 233 -26.51 10.35 -13.36
N SER A 234 -26.82 11.00 -14.48
CA SER A 234 -27.27 10.40 -15.73
C SER A 234 -26.13 10.41 -16.74
N TRP A 235 -26.14 9.51 -17.71
CA TRP A 235 -25.07 9.40 -18.71
C TRP A 235 -25.63 9.38 -20.13
N GLY A 236 -24.94 10.07 -21.03
CA GLY A 236 -25.23 10.13 -22.45
C GLY A 236 -23.98 9.89 -23.29
N ILE A 237 -24.19 9.70 -24.60
CA ILE A 237 -23.14 9.79 -25.62
C ILE A 237 -23.22 11.15 -26.31
N ILE A 238 -22.07 11.75 -26.62
CA ILE A 238 -21.97 13.04 -27.31
C ILE A 238 -20.84 12.99 -28.34
N GLY A 239 -21.01 13.64 -29.50
CA GLY A 239 -19.97 13.78 -30.50
C GLY A 239 -20.51 13.86 -31.92
N ASN A 240 -19.67 14.25 -32.89
CA ASN A 240 -20.09 14.33 -34.30
C ASN A 240 -20.47 12.98 -34.93
N ALA A 241 -20.18 11.86 -34.27
CA ALA A 241 -20.74 10.56 -34.63
C ALA A 241 -22.20 10.36 -34.18
N THR A 242 -22.70 11.15 -33.22
CA THR A 242 -24.06 11.04 -32.65
C THR A 242 -25.02 12.03 -33.32
N ALA A 243 -26.34 11.87 -33.08
CA ALA A 243 -27.37 12.68 -33.73
C ALA A 243 -27.32 14.17 -33.34
N GLY A 244 -26.90 14.48 -32.10
CA GLY A 244 -26.82 15.83 -31.55
C GLY A 244 -25.47 16.52 -31.76
N GLY A 245 -24.51 15.85 -32.41
CA GLY A 245 -23.16 16.39 -32.56
C GLY A 245 -22.49 16.65 -31.20
N TRP A 246 -21.71 17.73 -31.12
CA TRP A 246 -21.12 18.22 -29.86
C TRP A 246 -22.03 19.20 -29.10
N ASP A 247 -23.26 19.41 -29.58
CA ASP A 247 -24.19 20.39 -29.01
C ASP A 247 -25.14 19.77 -27.97
N ALA A 248 -25.47 18.48 -28.12
CA ALA A 248 -26.42 17.78 -27.24
C ALA A 248 -26.07 16.29 -27.06
N ASP A 249 -26.32 15.78 -25.86
CA ASP A 249 -26.16 14.36 -25.54
C ASP A 249 -27.30 13.54 -26.14
N THR A 250 -27.02 12.27 -26.39
CA THR A 250 -28.05 11.24 -26.56
C THR A 250 -28.05 10.36 -25.32
N ASP A 251 -29.11 10.44 -24.53
CA ASP A 251 -29.22 9.80 -23.23
C ASP A 251 -29.16 8.28 -23.28
N MET A 252 -28.37 7.70 -22.37
CA MET A 252 -28.33 6.25 -22.12
C MET A 252 -29.33 5.87 -21.02
N SER A 253 -29.79 4.63 -21.06
CA SER A 253 -30.61 4.04 -20.00
C SER A 253 -29.75 3.28 -18.99
N PHE A 254 -29.91 3.55 -17.71
CA PHE A 254 -29.29 2.74 -16.66
C PHE A 254 -29.94 1.34 -16.63
N SER A 255 -29.12 0.30 -16.67
CA SER A 255 -29.51 -1.11 -16.70
C SER A 255 -28.80 -1.88 -15.59
N GLY A 256 -28.79 -1.31 -14.38
CA GLY A 256 -28.00 -1.78 -13.26
C GLY A 256 -28.71 -1.71 -11.91
N GLY A 257 -27.92 -1.91 -10.85
CA GLY A 257 -28.33 -1.88 -9.44
C GLY A 257 -27.11 -1.98 -8.54
N LYS A 258 -27.29 -2.39 -7.27
CA LYS A 258 -26.15 -2.60 -6.34
C LYS A 258 -25.15 -3.59 -6.96
N GLY A 259 -23.88 -3.18 -7.09
CA GLY A 259 -22.81 -4.01 -7.68
C GLY A 259 -22.85 -4.19 -9.21
N SER A 260 -23.80 -3.59 -9.93
CA SER A 260 -23.89 -3.67 -11.40
C SER A 260 -24.17 -2.29 -12.01
N TYR A 261 -23.19 -1.69 -12.67
CA TYR A 261 -23.19 -0.26 -13.00
C TYR A 261 -23.18 -0.01 -14.52
N GLN A 262 -24.13 -0.64 -15.22
CA GLN A 262 -24.21 -0.60 -16.67
C GLN A 262 -25.19 0.47 -17.17
N TRP A 263 -24.78 1.22 -18.19
CA TRP A 263 -25.60 2.12 -18.99
C TRP A 263 -25.63 1.61 -20.42
N LYS A 264 -26.80 1.66 -21.08
CA LYS A 264 -26.99 1.11 -22.42
C LYS A 264 -27.75 2.07 -23.33
N ILE A 265 -27.39 2.06 -24.61
CA ILE A 265 -28.15 2.72 -25.67
C ILE A 265 -28.01 1.96 -26.98
N LYS A 266 -29.09 1.93 -27.76
CA LYS A 266 -29.06 1.59 -29.19
C LYS A 266 -29.10 2.89 -29.99
N ALA A 267 -28.06 3.19 -30.75
CA ALA A 267 -27.93 4.45 -31.48
C ALA A 267 -27.44 4.22 -32.92
N THR A 268 -27.94 5.03 -33.85
CA THR A 268 -27.35 5.15 -35.19
C THR A 268 -26.19 6.12 -35.13
N LEU A 269 -24.99 5.65 -35.47
CA LEU A 269 -23.77 6.45 -35.47
C LEU A 269 -23.30 6.73 -36.91
N SER A 270 -22.74 7.91 -37.12
CA SER A 270 -21.97 8.28 -38.32
C SER A 270 -20.48 8.00 -38.12
N VAL A 271 -19.70 8.07 -39.20
CA VAL A 271 -18.23 8.12 -39.07
C VAL A 271 -17.85 9.42 -38.37
N GLY A 272 -17.05 9.32 -37.32
CA GLY A 272 -16.69 10.47 -36.49
C GLY A 272 -16.15 10.04 -35.15
N GLU A 273 -16.44 10.84 -34.13
CA GLU A 273 -15.96 10.67 -32.78
C GLU A 273 -17.10 10.85 -31.77
N LEU A 274 -16.96 10.22 -30.61
CA LEU A 274 -17.85 10.40 -29.46
C LEU A 274 -17.11 10.35 -28.13
N LYS A 275 -17.80 10.77 -27.07
CA LYS A 275 -17.45 10.59 -25.66
C LYS A 275 -18.68 10.17 -24.88
N PHE A 276 -18.46 9.67 -23.66
CA PHE A 276 -19.51 9.55 -22.66
C PHE A 276 -19.48 10.80 -21.78
N ARG A 277 -20.64 11.37 -21.47
CA ARG A 277 -20.74 12.59 -20.66
C ARG A 277 -21.87 12.41 -19.64
N ALA A 278 -21.66 12.93 -18.43
CA ALA A 278 -22.65 12.84 -17.38
C ALA A 278 -23.39 14.16 -17.20
N ASN A 279 -24.69 14.10 -16.92
CA ASN A 279 -25.53 15.25 -16.58
C ASN A 279 -25.53 16.39 -17.62
N ASP A 280 -25.34 16.09 -18.91
CA ASP A 280 -25.25 17.09 -19.99
C ASP A 280 -24.15 18.14 -19.78
N ASP A 281 -23.17 17.85 -18.92
CA ASP A 281 -22.16 18.79 -18.46
C ASP A 281 -20.74 18.24 -18.65
N TRP A 282 -19.81 19.13 -19.01
CA TRP A 282 -18.44 18.72 -19.28
C TRP A 282 -17.63 18.37 -18.02
N GLY A 283 -18.13 18.66 -16.82
CA GLY A 283 -17.43 18.36 -15.57
C GLY A 283 -17.18 16.87 -15.34
N ILE A 284 -17.95 15.98 -15.97
CA ILE A 284 -17.73 14.53 -15.95
C ILE A 284 -17.88 13.98 -17.35
N ASN A 285 -16.76 13.58 -17.95
CA ASN A 285 -16.77 12.98 -19.28
C ASN A 285 -15.66 11.95 -19.38
N LEU A 286 -15.94 10.86 -20.11
CA LEU A 286 -15.05 9.72 -20.25
C LEU A 286 -14.73 9.49 -21.73
N GLY A 287 -13.47 9.18 -21.97
CA GLY A 287 -12.93 8.84 -23.29
C GLY A 287 -11.71 7.94 -23.18
N GLY A 288 -11.01 7.73 -24.30
CA GLY A 288 -9.82 6.90 -24.40
C GLY A 288 -10.12 5.48 -24.88
N ALA A 289 -9.33 4.52 -24.42
CA ALA A 289 -9.50 3.13 -24.80
C ALA A 289 -10.76 2.55 -24.15
N LEU A 290 -11.58 1.83 -24.93
CA LEU A 290 -12.81 1.19 -24.43
C LEU A 290 -12.58 0.22 -23.27
N SER A 291 -11.38 -0.38 -23.15
CA SER A 291 -11.00 -1.26 -22.05
C SER A 291 -10.60 -0.54 -20.75
N GLY A 292 -10.50 0.79 -20.77
CA GLY A 292 -10.01 1.59 -19.65
C GLY A 292 -10.23 3.08 -19.92
N LEU A 293 -11.48 3.50 -19.81
CA LEU A 293 -11.87 4.89 -19.99
C LEU A 293 -11.35 5.75 -18.83
N THR A 294 -10.98 6.98 -19.15
CA THR A 294 -10.50 7.96 -18.17
C THR A 294 -11.29 9.25 -18.25
N GLN A 295 -11.40 9.92 -17.10
CA GLN A 295 -11.86 11.30 -17.03
C GLN A 295 -11.06 12.16 -18.02
N ASP A 296 -11.76 12.97 -18.80
CA ASP A 296 -11.19 13.84 -19.83
C ASP A 296 -10.34 13.11 -20.89
N GLY A 297 -10.49 11.79 -21.02
CA GLY A 297 -9.78 10.98 -22.01
C GLY A 297 -10.06 11.43 -23.45
N ALA A 298 -9.18 11.04 -24.38
CA ALA A 298 -9.33 11.36 -25.80
C ALA A 298 -10.69 10.89 -26.38
N ASN A 299 -11.15 11.52 -27.45
CA ASN A 299 -12.38 11.09 -28.11
C ASN A 299 -12.29 9.64 -28.62
N ILE A 300 -13.42 8.93 -28.59
CA ILE A 300 -13.56 7.55 -29.08
C ILE A 300 -13.96 7.61 -30.55
N LYS A 301 -13.18 6.97 -31.42
CA LYS A 301 -13.46 6.95 -32.86
C LYS A 301 -14.54 5.94 -33.23
N VAL A 302 -15.42 6.34 -34.14
CA VAL A 302 -16.39 5.50 -34.82
C VAL A 302 -15.97 5.41 -36.29
N GLU A 303 -15.40 4.27 -36.68
CA GLU A 303 -14.78 4.12 -38.01
C GLU A 303 -15.78 3.84 -39.14
N SER A 304 -16.99 3.38 -38.80
CA SER A 304 -18.00 3.03 -39.78
C SER A 304 -19.38 3.45 -39.31
N ALA A 305 -20.16 4.06 -40.19
CA ALA A 305 -21.55 4.38 -39.90
C ALA A 305 -22.39 3.09 -39.74
N GLY A 306 -23.41 3.12 -38.89
CA GLY A 306 -24.34 2.02 -38.68
C GLY A 306 -25.11 2.12 -37.37
N VAL A 307 -25.91 1.10 -37.08
CA VAL A 307 -26.62 0.97 -35.80
C VAL A 307 -25.74 0.22 -34.81
N TYR A 308 -25.58 0.76 -33.61
CA TYR A 308 -24.74 0.19 -32.56
C TYR A 308 -25.54 -0.07 -31.29
N ASP A 309 -25.26 -1.21 -30.64
CA ASP A 309 -25.53 -1.42 -29.22
C ASP A 309 -24.30 -0.97 -28.43
N ILE A 310 -24.47 0.04 -27.57
CA ILE A 310 -23.40 0.69 -26.81
C ILE A 310 -23.64 0.45 -25.33
N GLU A 311 -22.60 0.01 -24.64
CA GLU A 311 -22.61 -0.24 -23.19
C GLU A 311 -21.48 0.56 -22.54
N LEU A 312 -21.77 1.21 -21.41
CA LEU A 312 -20.80 1.84 -20.51
C LEU A 312 -20.90 1.18 -19.14
N ASN A 313 -19.77 0.79 -18.57
CA ASN A 313 -19.69 0.14 -17.26
C ASN A 313 -18.77 0.94 -16.33
N LEU A 314 -19.30 1.33 -15.16
CA LEU A 314 -18.64 2.26 -14.24
C LEU A 314 -18.23 1.58 -12.93
N LEU A 315 -17.68 0.36 -13.01
CA LEU A 315 -17.25 -0.39 -11.83
C LEU A 315 -16.09 0.30 -11.08
N PRO A 316 -16.00 0.11 -9.75
CA PRO A 316 -14.89 0.62 -8.95
C PRO A 316 -13.52 0.13 -9.44
N SER A 317 -13.45 -1.07 -10.01
CA SER A 317 -12.22 -1.64 -10.59
C SER A 317 -11.74 -0.92 -11.87
N GLY A 318 -12.61 -0.17 -12.54
CA GLY A 318 -12.27 0.47 -13.82
C GLY A 318 -13.51 0.76 -14.66
N TYR A 319 -13.40 1.79 -15.51
CA TYR A 319 -14.48 2.19 -16.40
C TYR A 319 -14.22 1.61 -17.79
N THR A 320 -15.21 0.93 -18.35
CA THR A 320 -15.08 0.28 -19.66
C THR A 320 -16.32 0.54 -20.50
N ALA A 321 -16.19 0.38 -21.81
CA ALA A 321 -17.31 0.46 -22.73
C ALA A 321 -17.20 -0.58 -23.84
N LYS A 322 -18.32 -0.82 -24.52
CA LYS A 322 -18.40 -1.70 -25.69
C LYS A 322 -19.30 -1.05 -26.73
N LEU A 323 -18.84 -0.99 -27.98
CA LEU A 323 -19.61 -0.54 -29.13
C LEU A 323 -19.76 -1.74 -30.07
N THR A 324 -20.96 -2.32 -30.17
CA THR A 324 -21.25 -3.48 -31.01
C THR A 324 -22.08 -3.06 -32.20
N LYS A 325 -21.53 -3.15 -33.42
CA LYS A 325 -22.27 -2.86 -34.64
C LYS A 325 -23.27 -3.98 -34.95
N ASN A 326 -24.50 -3.62 -35.26
CA ASN A 326 -25.58 -4.51 -35.69
C ASN A 326 -25.68 -4.65 -37.21
#